data_AF-A0A936XKU8-F1
#
_entry.id   AF-A0A936XKU8-F1
#
_cell.length_a   1.000
_cell.length_b   1.000
_cell.length_c   1.000
_cell.angle_alpha   90.00
_cell.angle_beta   90.00
_cell.angle_gamma   90.00
#
_symmetry.space_group_name_H-M   'P 1'
#
loop_
_entity.id
_entity.type
_entity.pdbx_description
1 polymer ?
#
loop_
_entity_poly.entity_id
_entity_poly.type
_entity_poly.pdbx_seq_one_letter_code
_entity_poly.pdbx_strand_id
1 'polypeptide(L)'
;MDFVFRKRLQFSLVVKAGDRLREFNFNQCSPEQVSLDVNVCTEKGDRLFFRMVKSETKWSINPANVPWLLKDEQKISTAVEEALRSW
;
A
#
# COMPACT_ATOMS: atom_id res chain seq x y z
N MET A 1 30.19 -19.85 -2.58
CA MET A 1 29.33 -18.81 -3.16
C MET A 1 27.95 -19.11 -2.62
N ASP A 2 27.50 -18.35 -1.63
CA ASP A 2 26.26 -18.63 -0.93
C ASP A 2 25.10 -17.88 -1.60
N PHE A 3 24.04 -18.60 -1.91
CA PHE A 3 22.81 -18.01 -2.46
C PHE A 3 21.92 -17.58 -1.30
N VAL A 4 21.69 -16.26 -1.18
CA VAL A 4 20.71 -15.72 -0.24
C VAL A 4 19.40 -15.52 -0.99
N PHE A 5 18.40 -16.36 -0.69
CA PHE A 5 17.04 -16.16 -1.17
C PHE A 5 16.40 -14.98 -0.43
N ARG A 6 15.87 -14.00 -1.16
CA ARG A 6 15.09 -12.89 -0.61
C ARG A 6 13.71 -12.86 -1.25
N LYS A 7 12.66 -13.24 -0.51
CA LYS A 7 11.27 -13.09 -0.95
C LYS A 7 10.97 -11.59 -1.10
N ARG A 8 10.56 -11.17 -2.30
CA ARG A 8 9.94 -9.85 -2.53
C ARG A 8 8.44 -10.04 -2.69
N LEU A 9 7.66 -9.20 -2.03
CA LEU A 9 6.22 -9.16 -2.18
C LEU A 9 5.83 -7.94 -3.01
N GLN A 10 5.09 -8.17 -4.08
CA GLN A 10 4.49 -7.13 -4.91
C GLN A 10 3.09 -7.58 -5.32
N PHE A 11 2.10 -6.70 -5.12
CA PHE A 11 0.71 -6.99 -5.46
C PHE A 11 -0.05 -5.68 -5.73
N SER A 12 -1.22 -5.80 -6.34
CA SER A 12 -2.10 -4.66 -6.61
C SER A 12 -3.49 -4.92 -6.05
N LEU A 13 -4.14 -3.87 -5.55
CA LEU A 13 -5.54 -3.92 -5.08
C LEU A 13 -6.35 -2.81 -5.72
N VAL A 14 -7.57 -3.14 -6.15
CA VAL A 14 -8.54 -2.15 -6.59
C VAL A 14 -9.43 -1.76 -5.41
N VAL A 15 -9.29 -0.52 -4.96
CA VAL A 15 -10.03 0.00 -3.80
C VAL A 15 -10.77 1.27 -4.21
N LYS A 16 -12.04 1.40 -3.82
CA LYS A 16 -12.76 2.67 -3.97
C LYS A 16 -12.19 3.69 -2.97
N ALA A 17 -11.57 4.76 -3.44
CA ALA A 17 -11.00 5.81 -2.61
C ALA A 17 -11.40 7.18 -3.17
N GLY A 18 -12.05 8.00 -2.34
CA GLY A 18 -12.91 9.08 -2.79
C GLY A 18 -14.10 8.55 -3.62
N ASP A 19 -14.38 9.21 -4.74
CA ASP A 19 -15.55 8.91 -5.56
C ASP A 19 -15.31 7.87 -6.66
N ARG A 20 -14.13 7.22 -6.70
CA ARG A 20 -13.74 6.33 -7.80
C ARG A 20 -13.01 5.07 -7.32
N LEU A 21 -13.04 4.02 -8.14
CA LEU A 21 -12.16 2.86 -7.99
C LEU A 21 -10.75 3.24 -8.46
N ARG A 22 -9.75 2.89 -7.66
CA ARG A 22 -8.34 3.14 -7.97
C ARG A 22 -7.55 1.86 -7.76
N GLU A 23 -6.59 1.62 -8.64
CA GLU A 23 -5.61 0.55 -8.48
C GLU A 23 -4.43 1.07 -7.67
N PHE A 24 -4.23 0.48 -6.50
CA PHE A 24 -3.08 0.70 -5.64
C PHE A 24 -2.06 -0.40 -5.90
N ASN A 25 -0.84 -0.01 -6.20
CA ASN A 25 0.27 -0.93 -6.43
C ASN A 25 1.19 -0.92 -5.21
N PHE A 26 1.36 -2.07 -4.57
CA PHE A 26 2.12 -2.25 -3.34
C PHE A 26 3.41 -3.03 -3.62
N ASN A 27 4.51 -2.57 -3.05
CA ASN A 27 5.80 -3.24 -3.11
C ASN A 27 6.46 -3.24 -1.74
N GLN A 28 6.92 -4.41 -1.29
CA GLN A 28 7.65 -4.52 -0.04
C GLN A 28 9.06 -3.92 -0.19
N CYS A 29 9.37 -2.92 0.64
CA CYS A 29 10.65 -2.21 0.59
C CYS A 29 11.79 -3.04 1.19
N SER A 30 11.53 -3.78 2.27
CA SER A 30 12.50 -4.71 2.90
C SER A 30 11.77 -5.86 3.61
N PRO A 31 12.32 -7.09 3.63
CA PRO A 31 11.84 -8.17 4.48
C PRO A 31 11.82 -7.82 5.97
N GLU A 32 12.73 -6.94 6.40
CA GLU A 32 12.95 -6.57 7.80
C GLU A 32 12.07 -5.39 8.24
N GLN A 33 11.58 -4.59 7.29
CA GLN A 33 10.68 -3.46 7.57
C GLN A 33 9.26 -3.82 7.20
N VAL A 34 8.33 -3.64 8.14
CA VAL A 34 6.90 -3.82 7.91
C VAL A 34 6.32 -2.57 7.23
N SER A 35 6.81 -2.28 6.04
CA SER A 35 6.38 -1.16 5.22
C SER A 35 6.23 -1.54 3.75
N LEU A 36 5.26 -0.89 3.12
CA LEU A 36 4.94 -1.06 1.71
C LEU A 36 5.12 0.28 1.02
N ASP A 37 5.91 0.32 -0.04
CA ASP A 37 5.88 1.44 -0.97
C ASP A 37 4.64 1.28 -1.84
N VAL A 38 3.86 2.36 -1.97
CA VAL A 38 2.57 2.36 -2.63
C VAL A 38 2.55 3.44 -3.70
N ASN A 39 2.00 3.09 -4.86
CA ASN A 39 1.66 4.10 -5.87
C ASN A 39 0.25 3.92 -6.42
N VAL A 40 -0.40 5.04 -6.70
CA VAL A 40 -1.79 5.11 -7.17
C VAL A 40 -1.96 6.30 -8.12
N CYS A 41 -2.80 6.16 -9.13
CA CYS A 41 -3.13 7.26 -10.04
C CYS A 41 -4.07 8.28 -9.37
N THR A 42 -3.77 9.56 -9.57
CA THR A 42 -4.64 10.70 -9.25
C THR A 42 -5.70 10.89 -10.33
N GLU A 43 -6.61 11.84 -10.12
CA GLU A 43 -7.60 12.24 -11.13
C GLU A 43 -7.00 12.87 -12.37
N LYS A 44 -5.81 13.48 -12.24
CA LYS A 44 -5.12 14.15 -13.35
C LYS A 44 -4.24 13.20 -14.16
N GLY A 45 -4.19 11.92 -13.78
CA GLY A 45 -3.32 10.91 -14.42
C GLY A 45 -1.92 10.83 -13.81
N ASP A 46 -1.51 11.81 -13.00
CA ASP A 46 -0.25 11.74 -12.25
C ASP A 46 -0.27 10.61 -11.22
N ARG A 47 0.90 10.08 -10.86
CA ARG A 47 1.04 9.07 -9.82
C ARG A 47 1.40 9.69 -8.48
N LEU A 48 0.62 9.37 -7.44
CA LEU A 48 1.02 9.58 -6.06
C LEU A 48 1.86 8.41 -5.61
N PHE A 49 2.96 8.71 -4.94
CA PHE A 49 3.83 7.75 -4.28
C PHE A 49 3.83 8.06 -2.79
N PHE A 50 3.60 7.05 -1.97
CA PHE A 50 3.60 7.15 -0.51
C PHE A 50 4.00 5.80 0.09
N ARG A 51 4.23 5.77 1.41
CA ARG A 51 4.49 4.53 2.14
C ARG A 51 3.31 4.20 3.03
N MET A 52 3.02 2.91 3.17
CA MET A 52 2.22 2.42 4.27
C MET A 52 3.12 1.74 5.29
N VAL A 53 2.94 2.08 6.56
CA VAL A 53 3.69 1.49 7.67
C VAL A 53 2.72 0.72 8.55
N LYS A 54 3.03 -0.52 8.88
CA LYS A 54 2.22 -1.31 9.80
C LYS A 54 2.56 -0.92 11.24
N SER A 55 1.56 -0.44 11.96
CA SER A 55 1.54 -0.49 13.43
C SER A 55 0.93 -1.82 13.87
N GLU A 56 0.92 -2.14 15.17
CA GLU A 56 0.55 -3.46 15.73
C GLU A 56 -0.61 -4.18 14.99
N THR A 57 -1.66 -3.45 14.64
CA THR A 57 -2.86 -4.02 13.99
C THR A 57 -3.32 -3.29 12.72
N LYS A 58 -2.72 -2.16 12.35
CA LYS A 58 -3.21 -1.34 11.23
C LYS A 58 -2.09 -0.76 10.37
N TRP A 59 -2.35 -0.66 9.08
CA TRP A 59 -1.51 0.04 8.12
C TRP A 59 -1.88 1.52 8.12
N SER A 60 -0.89 2.39 8.26
CA SER A 60 -1.05 3.85 8.23
C SER A 60 -0.26 4.45 7.07
N ILE A 61 -0.82 5.45 6.42
CA ILE A 61 -0.27 6.13 5.26
C ILE A 61 0.70 7.23 5.71
N ASN A 62 1.91 7.25 5.15
CA ASN A 62 2.96 8.20 5.51
C ASN A 62 3.86 8.57 4.31
N PRO A 63 4.08 9.87 4.02
CA PRO A 63 3.20 11.00 4.30
C PRO A 63 2.07 11.04 3.27
N ALA A 64 0.89 11.50 3.66
CA ALA A 64 -0.14 11.86 2.68
C ALA A 64 -0.78 13.20 3.02
N ASN A 65 -0.56 14.18 2.16
CA ASN A 65 -1.30 15.45 2.18
C ASN A 65 -2.53 15.39 1.26
N VAL A 66 -3.11 14.19 1.10
CA VAL A 66 -4.16 13.92 0.11
C VAL A 66 -5.45 13.53 0.83
N PRO A 67 -6.45 14.41 0.91
CA PRO A 67 -7.63 14.22 1.76
C PRO A 67 -8.45 12.97 1.44
N TRP A 68 -8.69 12.66 0.15
CA TRP A 68 -9.46 11.47 -0.24
C TRP A 68 -8.73 10.18 0.13
N LEU A 69 -7.40 10.21 0.13
CA LEU A 69 -6.57 9.05 0.48
C LEU A 69 -6.63 8.79 1.99
N LEU A 70 -6.49 9.86 2.80
CA LEU A 70 -6.59 9.78 4.26
C LEU A 70 -8.00 9.40 4.74
N LYS A 71 -9.04 9.93 4.08
CA LYS A 71 -10.44 9.62 4.43
C LYS A 71 -10.75 8.12 4.32
N ASP A 72 -10.14 7.44 3.35
CA ASP A 72 -10.32 6.02 3.09
C ASP A 72 -9.17 5.16 3.65
N GLU A 73 -8.29 5.71 4.51
CA GLU A 73 -7.11 5.00 5.05
C GLU A 73 -7.48 3.67 5.71
N GLN A 74 -8.50 3.66 6.58
CA GLN A 74 -8.93 2.44 7.27
C GLN A 74 -9.37 1.35 6.29
N LYS A 75 -10.08 1.73 5.22
CA LYS A 75 -10.53 0.81 4.18
C LYS A 75 -9.36 0.25 3.38
N ILE A 76 -8.38 1.09 3.04
CA ILE A 76 -7.15 0.66 2.37
C ILE A 76 -6.38 -0.28 3.29
N SER A 77 -6.25 0.05 4.59
CA SER A 77 -5.61 -0.81 5.59
C SER A 77 -6.26 -2.19 5.68
N THR A 78 -7.59 -2.27 5.72
CA THR A 78 -8.31 -3.55 5.76
C THR A 78 -8.06 -4.36 4.50
N ALA A 79 -8.16 -3.74 3.31
CA ALA A 79 -7.91 -4.43 2.04
C ALA A 79 -6.47 -4.97 1.93
N VAL A 80 -5.48 -4.19 2.41
CA VAL A 80 -4.09 -4.64 2.49
C VAL A 80 -3.96 -5.84 3.41
N GLU A 81 -4.55 -5.81 4.60
CA GLU A 81 -4.44 -6.92 5.55
C GLU A 81 -5.10 -8.21 5.02
N GLU A 82 -6.24 -8.10 4.34
CA GLU A 82 -6.91 -9.24 3.68
C GLU A 82 -6.05 -9.83 2.56
N ALA A 83 -5.44 -8.97 1.74
CA ALA A 83 -4.53 -9.41 0.68
C ALA A 83 -3.34 -10.16 1.26
N LEU A 84 -2.69 -9.61 2.29
CA LEU A 84 -1.51 -10.21 2.91
C LEU A 84 -1.78 -11.55 3.59
N ARG A 85 -3.01 -11.82 4.06
CA ARG A 85 -3.41 -13.14 4.58
C ARG A 85 -3.52 -14.21 3.49
N SER A 86 -3.64 -13.79 2.23
CA SER A 86 -3.83 -14.68 1.08
C SER A 86 -2.51 -15.02 0.37
N TRP A 87 -1.36 -14.53 0.87
CA TRP A 87 0.00 -14.68 0.32
C TRP A 87 0.97 -15.38 1.29
#